data_AF-A0A2S7TH41-F1
#
_entry.id   AF-A0A2S7TH41-F1
#
_cell.length_a   1.000
_cell.length_b   1.000
_cell.length_c   1.000
_cell.angle_alpha   90.00
_cell.angle_beta   90.00
_cell.angle_gamma   90.00
#
_symmetry.space_group_name_H-M   'P 1'
#
loop_
_entity.id
_entity.type
_entity.pdbx_description
1 polymer ?
#
loop_
_entity_poly.entity_id
_entity_poly.type
_entity_poly.pdbx_seq_one_letter_code
_entity_poly.pdbx_strand_id
1 'polypeptide(L)'
;MKKFFKYLFIGLGSIILTVIIFFSIWWKTKSDKEKSRLMVESRQYEKAIEYDRENSDAWMERSVAFNKAGDFEKGFEYLNKAVEIDPKLHLGYRGWIRLRKMRDFDKALEDFNRFDSLTPNFVDAPWGEDIDFLRGECYFGKEEYKKAIQSFNLNVKYNKENLVDIHTFIYLGLCEYETGNYEKAITEFQRALKQSEYTPEAYFGIAKSYYKLEKFEKAKENIIKALQNIEYKREDSYNEFLNEIYLSEILEFKNKIIILN
;
A
#
# COMPACT_ATOMS: atom_id res chain seq x y z
N MET A 1 38.64 -37.59 4.47
CA MET A 1 37.90 -36.41 4.96
C MET A 1 37.08 -35.69 3.88
N LYS A 2 37.63 -35.32 2.70
CA LYS A 2 36.87 -34.59 1.65
C LYS A 2 35.59 -35.29 1.14
N LYS A 3 35.58 -36.63 1.01
CA LYS A 3 34.38 -37.38 0.59
C LYS A 3 33.25 -37.37 1.63
N PHE A 4 33.57 -37.39 2.92
CA PHE A 4 32.60 -37.36 4.01
C PHE A 4 31.82 -36.03 4.05
N PHE A 5 32.53 -34.90 3.93
CA PHE A 5 31.91 -33.59 3.83
C PHE A 5 31.02 -33.46 2.58
N LYS A 6 31.41 -34.03 1.43
CA LYS A 6 30.56 -34.01 0.22
C LYS A 6 29.21 -34.71 0.46
N TYR A 7 29.19 -35.87 1.10
CA TYR A 7 27.92 -36.57 1.41
C TYR A 7 27.12 -35.90 2.52
N LEU A 8 27.78 -35.29 3.51
CA LEU A 8 27.13 -34.49 4.55
C LEU A 8 26.41 -33.26 3.95
N PHE A 9 27.06 -32.54 3.03
CA PHE A 9 26.46 -31.40 2.33
C PHE A 9 25.30 -31.81 1.41
N ILE A 10 25.38 -32.96 0.75
CA ILE A 10 24.27 -33.51 -0.07
C ILE A 10 23.08 -33.89 0.82
N GLY A 11 23.34 -34.50 1.99
CA GLY A 11 22.30 -34.85 2.96
C GLY A 11 21.61 -33.62 3.56
N LEU A 12 22.38 -32.59 3.95
CA LEU A 12 21.85 -31.32 4.45
C LEU A 12 21.05 -30.55 3.39
N GLY A 13 21.53 -30.52 2.13
CA GLY A 13 20.81 -29.90 1.02
C GLY A 13 19.47 -30.60 0.72
N SER A 14 19.42 -31.93 0.83
CA SER A 14 18.20 -32.73 0.71
C SER A 14 17.18 -32.40 1.82
N ILE A 15 17.63 -32.26 3.07
CA ILE A 15 16.76 -31.91 4.20
C ILE A 15 16.21 -30.48 4.04
N ILE A 16 17.04 -29.52 3.64
CA ILE A 16 16.60 -28.14 3.40
C ILE A 16 15.57 -28.10 2.26
N LEU A 17 15.81 -28.82 1.16
CA LEU A 17 14.88 -28.87 0.03
C LEU A 17 13.54 -29.50 0.41
N THR A 18 13.54 -30.57 1.22
CA THR A 18 12.29 -31.21 1.69
C THR A 18 11.52 -30.30 2.65
N VAL A 19 12.20 -29.55 3.52
CA VAL A 19 11.57 -28.54 4.38
C VAL A 19 10.95 -27.41 3.56
N ILE A 20 11.64 -26.91 2.53
CA ILE A 20 11.11 -25.86 1.63
C ILE A 20 9.87 -26.37 0.89
N ILE A 21 9.93 -27.60 0.33
CA ILE A 21 8.79 -28.20 -0.38
C ILE A 21 7.61 -28.41 0.58
N PHE A 22 7.87 -28.93 1.78
CA PHE A 22 6.83 -29.14 2.79
C PHE A 22 6.20 -27.81 3.22
N PHE A 23 7.02 -26.78 3.47
CA PHE A 23 6.54 -25.45 3.84
C PHE A 23 5.72 -24.81 2.71
N SER A 24 6.16 -24.95 1.46
CA SER A 24 5.43 -24.49 0.27
C SER A 24 4.07 -25.18 0.13
N ILE A 25 4.02 -26.51 0.28
CA ILE A 25 2.78 -27.30 0.23
C ILE A 25 1.86 -26.92 1.41
N TRP A 26 2.40 -26.80 2.61
CA TRP A 26 1.63 -26.42 3.79
C TRP A 26 1.04 -25.02 3.65
N TRP A 27 1.82 -24.05 3.16
CA TRP A 27 1.34 -22.69 2.94
C TRP A 27 0.27 -22.63 1.83
N LYS A 28 0.47 -23.37 0.73
CA LYS A 28 -0.53 -23.52 -0.33
C LYS A 28 -1.83 -24.12 0.20
N THR A 29 -1.78 -25.22 0.95
CA THR A 29 -2.97 -25.87 1.51
C THR A 29 -3.69 -25.00 2.54
N LYS A 30 -2.95 -24.21 3.34
CA LYS A 30 -3.54 -23.22 4.25
C LYS A 30 -4.28 -22.13 3.46
N SER A 31 -3.67 -21.59 2.41
CA SER A 31 -4.30 -20.62 1.52
C SER A 31 -5.56 -21.19 0.86
N ASP A 32 -5.51 -22.42 0.35
CA ASP A 32 -6.67 -23.07 -0.29
C ASP A 32 -7.84 -23.27 0.69
N LYS A 33 -7.56 -23.63 1.95
CA LYS A 33 -8.58 -23.74 3.01
C LYS A 33 -9.22 -22.39 3.32
N GLU A 34 -8.42 -21.33 3.39
CA GLU A 34 -8.90 -19.98 3.66
C GLU A 34 -9.76 -19.46 2.51
N LYS A 35 -9.31 -19.62 1.27
CA LYS A 35 -10.11 -19.32 0.07
C LYS A 35 -11.42 -20.10 0.07
N SER A 36 -11.38 -21.40 0.35
CA SER A 36 -12.58 -22.24 0.43
C SER A 36 -13.57 -21.74 1.49
N ARG A 37 -13.07 -21.35 2.67
CA ARG A 37 -13.90 -20.77 3.73
C ARG A 37 -14.59 -19.48 3.28
N LEU A 38 -13.85 -18.54 2.67
CA LEU A 38 -14.41 -17.31 2.13
C LEU A 38 -15.51 -17.60 1.09
N MET A 39 -15.30 -18.59 0.23
CA MET A 39 -16.29 -19.00 -0.77
C MET A 39 -17.56 -19.58 -0.13
N VAL A 40 -17.42 -20.39 0.93
CA VAL A 40 -18.57 -20.92 1.68
C VAL A 40 -19.35 -19.79 2.35
N GLU A 41 -18.66 -18.84 2.99
CA GLU A 41 -19.26 -17.65 3.60
C GLU A 41 -20.02 -16.82 2.55
N SER A 42 -19.50 -16.71 1.32
CA SER A 42 -20.14 -15.96 0.23
C SER A 42 -21.51 -16.52 -0.23
N ARG A 43 -21.82 -17.79 0.08
CA ARG A 43 -23.07 -18.44 -0.33
C ARG A 43 -24.31 -17.84 0.32
N GLN A 44 -24.18 -17.26 1.52
CA GLN A 44 -25.32 -16.61 2.17
C GLN A 44 -25.83 -15.41 1.36
N TYR A 45 -24.90 -14.70 0.70
CA TYR A 45 -25.22 -13.56 -0.15
C TYR A 45 -25.86 -13.97 -1.48
N GLU A 46 -25.65 -15.22 -1.93
CA GLU A 46 -26.38 -15.77 -3.10
C GLU A 46 -27.87 -15.77 -2.86
N LYS A 47 -28.29 -16.29 -1.71
CA LYS A 47 -29.70 -16.36 -1.33
C LYS A 47 -30.29 -14.97 -1.12
N ALA A 48 -29.50 -14.04 -0.57
CA ALA A 48 -29.92 -12.66 -0.42
C ALA A 48 -30.18 -12.00 -1.78
N ILE A 49 -29.29 -12.21 -2.75
CA ILE A 49 -29.43 -11.73 -4.13
C ILE A 49 -30.61 -12.40 -4.86
N GLU A 50 -30.84 -13.70 -4.64
CA GLU A 50 -31.99 -14.40 -5.21
C GLU A 50 -33.32 -13.86 -4.67
N TYR A 51 -33.36 -13.53 -3.39
CA TYR A 51 -34.53 -12.94 -2.73
C TYR A 51 -34.76 -11.48 -3.17
N ASP A 52 -33.68 -10.69 -3.24
CA ASP A 52 -33.72 -9.29 -3.67
C ASP A 52 -32.51 -8.95 -4.55
N ARG A 53 -32.76 -8.83 -5.86
CA ARG A 53 -31.73 -8.54 -6.86
C ARG A 53 -31.26 -7.10 -6.84
N GLU A 54 -32.02 -6.19 -6.23
CA GLU A 54 -31.68 -4.77 -6.10
C GLU A 54 -30.99 -4.48 -4.75
N ASN A 55 -30.65 -5.51 -3.97
CA ASN A 55 -29.86 -5.38 -2.76
C ASN A 55 -28.37 -5.19 -3.09
N SER A 56 -27.95 -3.93 -3.25
CA SER A 56 -26.57 -3.58 -3.61
C SER A 56 -25.54 -4.08 -2.58
N ASP A 57 -25.89 -4.08 -1.29
CA ASP A 57 -25.02 -4.58 -0.22
C ASP A 57 -24.76 -6.09 -0.35
N ALA A 58 -25.77 -6.87 -0.70
CA ALA A 58 -25.60 -8.31 -0.93
C ALA A 58 -24.64 -8.60 -2.09
N TRP A 59 -24.72 -7.81 -3.18
CA TRP A 59 -23.77 -7.89 -4.29
C TRP A 59 -22.35 -7.48 -3.86
N MET A 60 -22.22 -6.39 -3.10
CA MET A 60 -20.93 -5.93 -2.57
C MET A 60 -20.31 -7.00 -1.69
N GLU A 61 -21.03 -7.46 -0.67
CA GLU A 61 -20.55 -8.46 0.29
C GLU A 61 -20.15 -9.77 -0.37
N ARG A 62 -20.88 -10.19 -1.42
CA ARG A 62 -20.47 -11.33 -2.25
C ARG A 62 -19.13 -11.06 -2.94
N SER A 63 -18.90 -9.85 -3.47
CA SER A 63 -17.62 -9.48 -4.08
C SER A 63 -16.44 -9.56 -3.11
N VAL A 64 -16.63 -9.21 -1.83
CA VAL A 64 -15.57 -9.18 -0.81
C VAL A 64 -14.89 -10.53 -0.67
N ALA A 65 -15.67 -11.62 -0.66
CA ALA A 65 -15.13 -12.97 -0.52
C ALA A 65 -14.20 -13.34 -1.69
N PHE A 66 -14.58 -12.99 -2.92
CA PHE A 66 -13.77 -13.23 -4.12
C PHE A 66 -12.53 -12.33 -4.14
N ASN A 67 -12.69 -11.03 -3.83
CA ASN A 67 -11.58 -10.07 -3.73
C ASN A 67 -10.56 -10.49 -2.66
N LYS A 68 -10.99 -10.99 -1.50
CA LYS A 68 -10.11 -11.54 -0.45
C LYS A 68 -9.41 -12.83 -0.88
N ALA A 69 -10.06 -13.66 -1.69
CA ALA A 69 -9.45 -14.87 -2.25
C ALA A 69 -8.46 -14.59 -3.40
N GLY A 70 -8.40 -13.33 -3.87
CA GLY A 70 -7.59 -12.90 -5.01
C GLY A 70 -8.23 -13.16 -6.38
N ASP A 71 -9.49 -13.61 -6.41
CA ASP A 71 -10.28 -13.76 -7.64
C ASP A 71 -10.97 -12.43 -7.98
N PHE A 72 -10.15 -11.45 -8.40
CA PHE A 72 -10.63 -10.11 -8.69
C PHE A 72 -11.53 -10.05 -9.92
N GLU A 73 -11.39 -10.96 -10.88
CA GLU A 73 -12.27 -11.02 -12.05
C GLU A 73 -13.72 -11.23 -11.60
N LYS A 74 -13.95 -12.31 -10.85
CA LYS A 74 -15.29 -12.62 -10.33
C LYS A 74 -15.74 -11.67 -9.24
N GLY A 75 -14.81 -11.20 -8.40
CA GLY A 75 -15.10 -10.15 -7.42
C GLY A 75 -15.65 -8.89 -8.10
N PHE A 76 -15.03 -8.44 -9.19
CA PHE A 76 -15.50 -7.26 -9.91
C PHE A 76 -16.79 -7.47 -10.69
N GLU A 77 -17.13 -8.68 -11.14
CA GLU A 77 -18.47 -8.94 -11.67
C GLU A 77 -19.56 -8.53 -10.66
N TYR A 78 -19.43 -8.99 -9.42
CA TYR A 78 -20.38 -8.66 -8.34
C TYR A 78 -20.28 -7.21 -7.88
N LEU A 79 -19.07 -6.69 -7.74
CA LEU A 79 -18.87 -5.31 -7.30
C LEU A 79 -19.36 -4.29 -8.33
N ASN A 80 -19.25 -4.61 -9.64
CA ASN A 80 -19.84 -3.79 -10.69
C ASN A 80 -21.36 -3.78 -10.59
N LYS A 81 -22.00 -4.91 -10.29
CA LYS A 81 -23.46 -4.96 -10.06
C LYS A 81 -23.88 -4.12 -8.85
N ALA A 82 -23.12 -4.20 -7.75
CA ALA A 82 -23.36 -3.34 -6.58
C ALA A 82 -23.31 -1.84 -6.95
N VAL A 83 -22.30 -1.43 -7.72
CA VAL A 83 -22.15 -0.04 -8.20
C VAL A 83 -23.22 0.36 -9.22
N GLU A 84 -23.70 -0.55 -10.06
CA GLU A 84 -24.82 -0.28 -10.98
C GLU A 84 -26.11 0.06 -10.22
N ILE A 85 -26.36 -0.63 -9.10
CA ILE A 85 -27.57 -0.45 -8.27
C ILE A 85 -27.43 0.76 -7.35
N ASP A 86 -26.36 0.85 -6.56
CA ASP A 86 -26.07 1.99 -5.68
C ASP A 86 -24.63 2.48 -5.87
N PRO A 87 -24.40 3.40 -6.83
CA PRO A 87 -23.07 3.91 -7.09
C PRO A 87 -22.52 4.74 -5.92
N LYS A 88 -23.39 5.47 -5.19
CA LYS A 88 -22.94 6.34 -4.09
C LYS A 88 -22.39 5.50 -2.94
N LEU A 89 -22.98 4.33 -2.69
CA LEU A 89 -22.52 3.45 -1.63
C LEU A 89 -21.23 2.69 -2.00
N HIS A 90 -21.11 2.24 -3.26
CA HIS A 90 -20.10 1.23 -3.62
C HIS A 90 -18.93 1.74 -4.48
N LEU A 91 -19.01 2.92 -5.10
CA LEU A 91 -17.92 3.46 -5.94
C LEU A 91 -16.63 3.65 -5.15
N GLY A 92 -16.73 4.19 -3.92
CA GLY A 92 -15.57 4.38 -3.05
C GLY A 92 -14.81 3.08 -2.78
N TYR A 93 -15.54 1.99 -2.48
CA TYR A 93 -14.93 0.67 -2.27
C TYR A 93 -14.32 0.10 -3.54
N ARG A 94 -15.00 0.23 -4.68
CA ARG A 94 -14.48 -0.26 -5.96
C ARG A 94 -13.19 0.47 -6.37
N GLY A 95 -13.16 1.79 -6.23
CA GLY A 95 -11.95 2.58 -6.43
C GLY A 95 -10.82 2.16 -5.50
N TRP A 96 -11.13 1.92 -4.22
CA TRP A 96 -10.17 1.45 -3.23
C TRP A 96 -9.55 0.08 -3.59
N ILE A 97 -10.35 -0.89 -4.04
CA ILE A 97 -9.84 -2.19 -4.48
C ILE A 97 -8.97 -2.04 -5.74
N ARG A 98 -9.38 -1.22 -6.71
CA ARG A 98 -8.59 -0.93 -7.92
C ARG A 98 -7.21 -0.37 -7.57
N LEU A 99 -7.16 0.57 -6.62
CA LEU A 99 -5.91 1.15 -6.13
C LEU A 99 -5.06 0.13 -5.38
N ARG A 100 -5.59 -0.46 -4.29
CA ARG A 100 -4.82 -1.26 -3.34
C ARG A 100 -4.45 -2.64 -3.84
N LYS A 101 -5.30 -3.26 -4.68
CA LYS A 101 -5.14 -4.66 -5.08
C LYS A 101 -4.74 -4.83 -6.54
N MET A 102 -5.35 -4.05 -7.43
CA MET A 102 -5.12 -4.20 -8.86
C MET A 102 -4.04 -3.26 -9.39
N ARG A 103 -3.71 -2.21 -8.65
CA ARG A 103 -2.89 -1.08 -9.10
C ARG A 103 -3.40 -0.49 -10.43
N ASP A 104 -4.72 -0.53 -10.65
CA ASP A 104 -5.40 0.08 -11.80
C ASP A 104 -5.72 1.54 -11.43
N PHE A 105 -4.69 2.37 -11.44
CA PHE A 105 -4.76 3.75 -10.96
C PHE A 105 -5.72 4.62 -11.79
N ASP A 106 -5.80 4.38 -13.10
CA ASP A 106 -6.72 5.10 -13.99
C ASP A 106 -8.18 4.85 -13.63
N LYS A 107 -8.55 3.57 -13.54
CA LYS A 107 -9.93 3.22 -13.18
C LYS A 107 -10.26 3.52 -11.72
N ALA A 108 -9.26 3.55 -10.82
CA ALA A 108 -9.45 4.00 -9.46
C ALA A 108 -9.79 5.51 -9.42
N LEU A 109 -9.04 6.34 -10.16
CA LEU A 109 -9.32 7.77 -10.30
C LEU A 109 -10.71 8.03 -10.90
N GLU A 110 -11.10 7.28 -11.94
CA GLU A 110 -12.46 7.38 -12.50
C GLU A 110 -13.54 7.12 -11.44
N ASP A 111 -13.38 6.08 -10.61
CA ASP A 111 -14.32 5.75 -9.55
C ASP A 111 -14.35 6.82 -8.46
N PHE A 112 -13.19 7.31 -8.00
CA PHE A 112 -13.11 8.37 -6.99
C PHE A 112 -13.66 9.71 -7.51
N ASN A 113 -13.42 10.05 -8.77
CA ASN A 113 -13.98 11.27 -9.37
C ASN A 113 -15.49 11.17 -9.53
N ARG A 114 -16.00 10.00 -9.95
CA ARG A 114 -17.44 9.77 -10.02
C ARG A 114 -18.06 9.78 -8.63
N PHE A 115 -17.42 9.18 -7.63
CA PHE A 115 -17.93 9.13 -6.26
C PHE A 115 -18.15 10.54 -5.71
N ASP A 116 -17.10 11.37 -5.72
CA ASP A 116 -17.13 12.78 -5.28
C ASP A 116 -18.18 13.63 -6.02
N SER A 117 -18.40 13.35 -7.31
CA SER A 117 -19.44 14.05 -8.08
C SER A 117 -20.87 13.77 -7.60
N LEU A 118 -21.09 12.66 -6.89
CA LEU A 118 -22.38 12.28 -6.28
C LEU A 118 -22.56 12.86 -4.86
N THR A 119 -21.52 13.46 -4.32
CA THR A 119 -21.38 13.95 -2.93
C THR A 119 -20.74 15.36 -2.87
N PRO A 120 -21.16 16.33 -3.70
CA PRO A 120 -20.40 17.57 -3.97
C PRO A 120 -20.20 18.53 -2.77
N ASN A 121 -20.80 18.25 -1.61
CA ASN A 121 -20.71 19.06 -0.40
C ASN A 121 -20.14 18.28 0.79
N PHE A 122 -19.51 17.13 0.54
CA PHE A 122 -18.99 16.23 1.55
C PHE A 122 -17.61 15.75 1.09
N VAL A 123 -16.62 15.79 1.99
CA VAL A 123 -15.32 15.20 1.72
C VAL A 123 -15.45 13.70 1.96
N ASP A 124 -15.44 12.93 0.89
CA ASP A 124 -15.56 11.49 0.97
C ASP A 124 -14.31 10.85 1.60
N ALA A 125 -14.55 9.84 2.43
CA ALA A 125 -13.50 9.03 3.06
C ALA A 125 -13.78 7.53 2.86
N PRO A 126 -13.69 7.01 1.62
CA PRO A 126 -13.96 5.60 1.37
C PRO A 126 -12.99 4.72 2.17
N TRP A 127 -13.55 3.80 2.96
CA TRP A 127 -12.80 2.97 3.90
C TRP A 127 -11.95 3.75 4.93
N GLY A 128 -12.37 4.99 5.25
CA GLY A 128 -11.73 5.83 6.26
C GLY A 128 -10.51 6.61 5.76
N GLU A 129 -10.18 6.51 4.47
CA GLU A 129 -9.09 7.25 3.84
C GLU A 129 -9.66 8.40 3.02
N ASP A 130 -9.13 9.62 3.22
CA ASP A 130 -9.57 10.81 2.49
C ASP A 130 -9.45 10.62 0.96
N ILE A 131 -10.46 11.05 0.21
CA ILE A 131 -10.49 10.83 -1.24
C ILE A 131 -9.36 11.54 -1.98
N ASP A 132 -8.90 12.70 -1.52
CA ASP A 132 -7.78 13.41 -2.13
C ASP A 132 -6.44 12.76 -1.75
N PHE A 133 -6.35 12.09 -0.59
CA PHE A 133 -5.22 11.20 -0.30
C PHE A 133 -5.15 10.03 -1.30
N LEU A 134 -6.28 9.35 -1.53
CA LEU A 134 -6.34 8.21 -2.45
C LEU A 134 -6.06 8.61 -3.90
N ARG A 135 -6.58 9.75 -4.36
CA ARG A 135 -6.22 10.33 -5.67
C ARG A 135 -4.73 10.65 -5.74
N GLY A 136 -4.16 11.19 -4.66
CA GLY A 136 -2.73 11.45 -4.54
C GLY A 136 -1.90 10.18 -4.74
N GLU A 137 -2.29 9.07 -4.10
CA GLU A 137 -1.64 7.77 -4.27
C GLU A 137 -1.80 7.22 -5.69
N CYS A 138 -2.97 7.38 -6.32
CA CYS A 138 -3.14 7.01 -7.73
C CYS A 138 -2.19 7.78 -8.65
N TYR A 139 -2.08 9.10 -8.49
CA TYR A 139 -1.16 9.91 -9.28
C TYR A 139 0.30 9.58 -8.98
N PHE A 140 0.64 9.27 -7.72
CA PHE A 140 1.98 8.83 -7.35
C PHE A 140 2.35 7.51 -8.03
N GLY A 141 1.45 6.52 -8.02
CA GLY A 141 1.64 5.23 -8.69
C GLY A 141 1.74 5.33 -10.22
N LYS A 142 1.17 6.39 -10.79
CA LYS A 142 1.32 6.76 -12.21
C LYS A 142 2.57 7.60 -12.51
N GLU A 143 3.39 7.90 -11.50
CA GLU A 143 4.55 8.80 -11.61
C GLU A 143 4.18 10.24 -12.03
N GLU A 144 2.91 10.63 -11.87
CA GLU A 144 2.41 11.97 -12.14
C GLU A 144 2.57 12.88 -10.90
N TYR A 145 3.81 12.99 -10.40
CA TYR A 145 4.13 13.56 -9.08
C TYR A 145 3.57 14.97 -8.84
N LYS A 146 3.50 15.83 -9.88
CA LYS A 146 2.91 17.17 -9.75
C LYS A 146 1.41 17.13 -9.42
N LYS A 147 0.66 16.19 -10.01
CA LYS A 147 -0.76 15.99 -9.70
C LYS A 147 -0.94 15.34 -8.33
N ALA A 148 -0.07 14.39 -7.98
CA ALA A 148 -0.04 13.79 -6.66
C ALA A 148 0.14 14.86 -5.56
N ILE A 149 1.11 15.77 -5.73
CA ILE A 149 1.34 16.91 -4.82
C ILE A 149 0.08 17.79 -4.70
N GLN A 150 -0.62 18.06 -5.81
CA GLN A 150 -1.86 18.83 -5.76
C GLN A 150 -2.93 18.13 -4.92
N SER A 151 -3.15 16.84 -5.14
CA SER A 151 -4.13 16.04 -4.39
C SER A 151 -3.78 15.95 -2.89
N PHE A 152 -2.54 15.62 -2.53
CA PHE A 152 -2.14 15.58 -1.12
C PHE A 152 -2.26 16.94 -0.43
N ASN A 153 -1.99 18.05 -1.13
CA ASN A 153 -2.19 19.38 -0.57
C ASN A 153 -3.67 19.74 -0.39
N LEU A 154 -4.57 19.23 -1.24
CA LEU A 154 -6.02 19.37 -1.04
C LEU A 154 -6.46 18.63 0.24
N ASN A 155 -5.98 17.40 0.46
CA ASN A 155 -6.23 16.67 1.71
C ASN A 155 -5.80 17.49 2.94
N VAL A 156 -4.58 18.04 2.95
CA VAL A 156 -4.08 18.93 4.02
C VAL A 156 -4.96 20.16 4.22
N LYS A 157 -5.41 20.78 3.12
CA LYS A 157 -6.24 21.98 3.14
C LYS A 157 -7.61 21.71 3.79
N TYR A 158 -8.24 20.58 3.50
CA TYR A 158 -9.60 20.29 3.99
C TYR A 158 -9.62 19.70 5.41
N ASN A 159 -8.62 18.90 5.79
CA ASN A 159 -8.64 18.18 7.06
C ASN A 159 -7.84 18.85 8.20
N LYS A 160 -7.15 19.96 7.94
CA LYS A 160 -6.14 20.59 8.85
C LYS A 160 -4.94 19.68 9.08
N GLU A 161 -3.75 20.28 9.08
CA GLU A 161 -2.47 19.58 9.10
C GLU A 161 -2.29 18.55 10.25
N ASN A 162 -2.85 18.82 11.43
CA ASN A 162 -2.69 17.96 12.60
C ASN A 162 -3.65 16.75 12.63
N LEU A 163 -4.63 16.69 11.72
CA LEU A 163 -5.60 15.58 11.63
C LEU A 163 -5.37 14.72 10.38
N VAL A 164 -4.54 15.19 9.45
CA VAL A 164 -4.18 14.43 8.26
C VAL A 164 -3.22 13.31 8.62
N ASP A 165 -3.45 12.14 8.01
CA ASP A 165 -2.62 10.96 8.12
C ASP A 165 -1.14 11.28 7.78
N ILE A 166 -0.24 10.79 8.62
CA ILE A 166 1.21 11.00 8.52
C ILE A 166 1.77 10.65 7.14
N HIS A 167 1.20 9.65 6.46
CA HIS A 167 1.64 9.22 5.15
C HIS A 167 1.35 10.24 4.05
N THR A 168 0.46 11.21 4.27
CA THR A 168 0.28 12.34 3.34
C THR A 168 1.58 13.13 3.21
N PHE A 169 2.27 13.38 4.33
CA PHE A 169 3.56 14.08 4.32
C PHE A 169 4.69 13.20 3.80
N ILE A 170 4.63 11.89 4.04
CA ILE A 170 5.58 10.94 3.42
C ILE A 170 5.45 10.98 1.90
N TYR A 171 4.24 10.88 1.35
CA TYR A 171 4.05 10.92 -0.09
C TYR A 171 4.36 12.30 -0.70
N LEU A 172 4.03 13.40 -0.03
CA LEU A 172 4.47 14.74 -0.45
C LEU A 172 6.01 14.81 -0.54
N GLY A 173 6.70 14.33 0.49
CA GLY A 173 8.17 14.27 0.50
C GLY A 173 8.74 13.40 -0.62
N LEU A 174 8.13 12.25 -0.89
CA LEU A 174 8.52 11.39 -2.01
C LEU A 174 8.28 12.06 -3.37
N CYS A 175 7.14 12.73 -3.57
CA CYS A 175 6.87 13.45 -4.82
C CYS A 175 7.84 14.62 -5.04
N GLU A 176 8.14 15.39 -4.00
CA GLU A 176 9.13 16.47 -4.06
C GLU A 176 10.54 15.93 -4.34
N TYR A 177 10.88 14.76 -3.78
CA TYR A 177 12.13 14.07 -4.07
C TYR A 177 12.24 13.66 -5.54
N GLU A 178 11.21 13.00 -6.09
CA GLU A 178 11.21 12.54 -7.49
C GLU A 178 11.18 13.71 -8.49
N THR A 179 10.63 14.85 -8.10
CA THR A 179 10.66 16.09 -8.90
C THR A 179 11.95 16.91 -8.73
N GLY A 180 12.90 16.44 -7.91
CA GLY A 180 14.22 17.06 -7.70
C GLY A 180 14.26 18.20 -6.68
N ASN A 181 13.14 18.49 -5.99
CA ASN A 181 13.06 19.54 -4.97
C ASN A 181 13.48 18.98 -3.60
N TYR A 182 14.74 18.61 -3.45
CA TYR A 182 15.22 17.86 -2.28
C TYR A 182 15.08 18.62 -0.95
N GLU A 183 15.23 19.94 -0.92
CA GLU A 183 14.97 20.75 0.27
C GLU A 183 13.50 20.72 0.70
N LYS A 184 12.59 20.76 -0.27
CA LYS A 184 11.15 20.63 0.01
C LYS A 184 10.82 19.22 0.47
N ALA A 185 11.39 18.20 -0.17
CA ALA A 185 11.24 16.82 0.27
C ALA A 185 11.60 16.65 1.75
N ILE A 186 12.76 17.18 2.17
CA ILE A 186 13.18 17.18 3.58
C ILE A 186 12.15 17.90 4.46
N THR A 187 11.64 19.04 4.03
CA THR A 187 10.61 19.80 4.77
C THR A 187 9.34 18.98 4.99
N GLU A 188 8.86 18.29 3.95
CA GLU A 188 7.67 17.44 4.05
C GLU A 188 7.89 16.23 4.95
N PHE A 189 9.03 15.54 4.83
CA PHE A 189 9.36 14.45 5.75
C PHE A 189 9.51 14.92 7.21
N GLN A 190 9.99 16.15 7.44
CA GLN A 190 10.03 16.72 8.79
C GLN A 190 8.62 16.99 9.35
N ARG A 191 7.63 17.32 8.50
CA ARG A 191 6.23 17.42 8.92
C ARG A 191 5.68 16.07 9.38
N ALA A 192 6.04 14.98 8.69
CA ALA A 192 5.73 13.62 9.16
C ALA A 192 6.35 13.35 10.54
N LEU A 193 7.65 13.64 10.70
CA LEU A 193 8.36 13.42 11.97
C LEU A 193 7.83 14.27 13.13
N LYS A 194 7.23 15.44 12.85
CA LYS A 194 6.56 16.25 13.87
C LYS A 194 5.31 15.58 14.43
N GLN A 195 4.64 14.73 13.63
CA GLN A 195 3.50 13.94 14.12
C GLN A 195 3.97 12.69 14.87
N SER A 196 4.99 12.00 14.35
CA SER A 196 5.60 10.84 15.01
C SER A 196 7.09 10.73 14.71
N GLU A 197 7.91 10.77 15.75
CA GLU A 197 9.36 10.56 15.62
C GLU A 197 9.72 9.12 15.25
N TYR A 198 8.77 8.16 15.35
CA TYR A 198 8.93 6.75 15.01
C TYR A 198 8.51 6.44 13.56
N THR A 199 8.96 7.26 12.61
CA THR A 199 8.58 7.14 11.19
C THR A 199 9.81 6.88 10.33
N PRO A 200 10.21 5.61 10.14
CA PRO A 200 11.45 5.28 9.43
C PRO A 200 11.43 5.71 7.95
N GLU A 201 10.26 5.76 7.30
CA GLU A 201 10.07 6.26 5.93
C GLU A 201 10.51 7.71 5.80
N ALA A 202 10.18 8.56 6.78
CA ALA A 202 10.58 9.95 6.79
C ALA A 202 12.10 10.10 6.92
N TYR A 203 12.72 9.37 7.85
CA TYR A 203 14.17 9.39 7.99
C TYR A 203 14.88 8.88 6.73
N PHE A 204 14.36 7.82 6.12
CA PHE A 204 14.94 7.27 4.90
C PHE A 204 14.81 8.26 3.72
N GLY A 205 13.64 8.89 3.56
CA GLY A 205 13.40 9.95 2.59
C GLY A 205 14.32 11.17 2.79
N ILE A 206 14.52 11.61 4.03
CA ILE A 206 15.45 12.69 4.38
C ILE A 206 16.89 12.29 4.02
N ALA A 207 17.30 11.06 4.33
CA ALA A 207 18.64 10.58 4.00
C ALA A 207 18.88 10.56 2.48
N LYS A 208 17.92 10.03 1.71
CA LYS A 208 17.96 10.06 0.24
C LYS A 208 18.07 11.48 -0.30
N SER A 209 17.33 12.42 0.28
CA SER A 209 17.33 13.83 -0.11
C SER A 209 18.66 14.51 0.21
N TYR A 210 19.20 14.34 1.42
CA TYR A 210 20.52 14.89 1.77
C TYR A 210 21.65 14.33 0.92
N TYR A 211 21.57 13.04 0.57
CA TYR A 211 22.53 12.42 -0.32
C TYR A 211 22.51 13.06 -1.71
N LYS A 212 21.33 13.37 -2.27
CA LYS A 212 21.19 14.09 -3.54
C LYS A 212 21.71 15.53 -3.48
N LEU A 213 21.70 16.13 -2.29
CA LEU A 213 22.30 17.43 -2.00
C LEU A 213 23.78 17.37 -1.62
N GLU A 214 24.43 16.21 -1.77
CA GLU A 214 25.84 15.97 -1.42
C GLU A 214 26.19 16.24 0.05
N LYS A 215 25.18 16.25 0.94
CA LYS A 215 25.32 16.42 2.40
C LYS A 215 25.47 15.06 3.07
N PHE A 216 26.55 14.34 2.76
CA PHE A 216 26.71 12.92 3.09
C PHE A 216 26.66 12.61 4.59
N GLU A 217 27.24 13.46 5.45
CA GLU A 217 27.18 13.23 6.91
C GLU A 217 25.74 13.28 7.44
N LYS A 218 24.94 14.26 6.99
CA LYS A 218 23.52 14.33 7.34
C LYS A 218 22.72 13.15 6.78
N ALA A 219 23.10 12.65 5.60
CA ALA A 219 22.50 11.44 5.04
C ALA A 219 22.78 10.23 5.93
N LYS A 220 24.03 10.02 6.37
CA LYS A 220 24.43 8.92 7.27
C LYS A 220 23.67 8.98 8.59
N GLU A 221 23.57 10.16 9.21
CA GLU A 221 22.83 10.36 10.46
C GLU A 221 21.37 9.90 10.32
N ASN A 222 20.70 10.28 9.22
CA ASN A 222 19.30 9.92 9.01
C ASN A 222 19.11 8.44 8.63
N ILE A 223 20.09 7.81 7.97
CA ILE A 223 20.07 6.35 7.78
C ILE A 223 20.17 5.58 9.09
N ILE A 224 20.99 6.05 10.04
CA ILE A 224 21.05 5.43 11.36
C ILE A 224 19.69 5.52 12.06
N LYS A 225 19.03 6.69 11.99
CA LYS A 225 17.68 6.86 12.55
C LYS A 225 16.64 6.00 11.84
N ALA A 226 16.69 5.87 10.52
CA ALA A 226 15.80 4.98 9.77
C ALA A 226 15.97 3.52 10.22
N LEU A 227 17.20 3.05 10.40
CA LEU A 227 17.50 1.70 10.89
C LEU A 227 17.06 1.48 12.34
N GLN A 228 17.22 2.48 13.22
CA GLN A 228 16.77 2.41 14.61
C GLN A 228 15.25 2.29 14.74
N ASN A 229 14.51 2.87 13.79
CA ASN A 229 13.05 2.93 13.82
C ASN A 229 12.39 1.95 12.83
N ILE A 230 13.14 1.08 12.17
CA ILE A 230 12.62 0.22 11.08
C ILE A 230 11.51 -0.73 11.54
N GLU A 231 11.48 -1.08 12.83
CA GLU A 231 10.43 -1.90 13.43
C GLU A 231 9.06 -1.19 13.48
N TYR A 232 9.04 0.14 13.38
CA TYR A 232 7.83 0.98 13.35
C TYR A 232 7.38 1.33 11.92
N LYS A 233 7.96 0.71 10.89
CA LYS A 233 7.53 0.95 9.50
C LYS A 233 6.03 0.67 9.34
N ARG A 234 5.40 1.35 8.38
CA ARG A 234 4.05 0.98 7.95
C ARG A 234 4.07 -0.47 7.45
N GLU A 235 3.20 -1.29 8.02
CA GLU A 235 3.00 -2.66 7.58
C GLU A 235 1.51 -3.02 7.68
N ASP A 236 0.98 -3.60 6.62
CA ASP A 236 -0.37 -4.14 6.58
C ASP A 236 -0.28 -5.53 5.92
N SER A 237 -0.75 -6.56 6.62
CA SER A 237 -0.67 -7.95 6.14
C SER A 237 -1.52 -8.21 4.89
N TYR A 238 -2.44 -7.30 4.59
CA TYR A 238 -3.37 -7.39 3.48
C TYR A 238 -3.00 -6.42 2.35
N ASN A 239 -2.53 -5.21 2.66
CA ASN A 239 -2.25 -4.16 1.68
C ASN A 239 -0.75 -3.90 1.53
N GLU A 240 -0.26 -3.90 0.29
CA GLU A 240 1.07 -3.40 -0.04
C GLU A 240 0.96 -1.92 -0.41
N PHE A 241 1.73 -1.07 0.27
CA PHE A 241 1.72 0.38 0.02
C PHE A 241 2.86 0.81 -0.90
N LEU A 242 2.63 1.84 -1.72
CA LEU A 242 3.62 2.32 -2.69
C LEU A 242 4.84 2.99 -2.03
N ASN A 243 4.70 3.43 -0.77
CA ASN A 243 5.77 4.04 0.01
C ASN A 243 6.40 3.09 1.04
N GLU A 244 6.10 1.79 0.99
CA GLU A 244 6.69 0.83 1.92
C GLU A 244 8.21 0.77 1.73
N ILE A 245 8.93 0.62 2.84
CA ILE A 245 10.39 0.51 2.85
C ILE A 245 10.80 -0.84 3.44
N TYR A 246 11.88 -1.40 2.91
CA TYR A 246 12.45 -2.65 3.39
C TYR A 246 13.83 -2.45 4.00
N LEU A 247 14.15 -3.23 5.04
CA LEU A 247 15.47 -3.21 5.69
C LEU A 247 16.62 -3.38 4.69
N SER A 248 16.43 -4.23 3.68
CA SER A 248 17.41 -4.44 2.60
C SER A 248 17.73 -3.16 1.84
N GLU A 249 16.72 -2.34 1.52
CA GLU A 249 16.91 -1.08 0.78
C GLU A 249 17.70 -0.07 1.62
N ILE A 250 17.41 0.02 2.92
CA ILE A 250 18.13 0.93 3.82
C ILE A 250 19.59 0.49 3.96
N LEU A 251 19.85 -0.82 4.08
CA LEU A 251 21.21 -1.37 4.18
C LEU A 251 22.00 -1.20 2.88
N GLU A 252 21.38 -1.43 1.73
CA GLU A 252 21.99 -1.17 0.42
C GLU A 252 22.37 0.31 0.29
N PHE A 253 21.44 1.20 0.61
CA PHE A 253 21.68 2.63 0.53
C PHE A 253 22.74 3.10 1.54
N LYS A 254 22.78 2.53 2.75
CA LYS A 254 23.84 2.77 3.74
C LYS A 254 25.21 2.45 3.15
N ASN A 255 25.37 1.29 2.51
CA ASN A 255 26.63 0.87 1.90
C ASN A 255 27.03 1.81 0.77
N LYS A 256 26.07 2.26 -0.05
CA LYS A 256 26.30 3.24 -1.10
C LYS A 256 26.86 4.57 -0.57
N ILE A 257 26.35 5.08 0.55
CA ILE A 257 26.86 6.32 1.16
C ILE A 257 28.29 6.13 1.71
N ILE A 258 28.59 4.96 2.28
CA ILE A 258 29.92 4.67 2.85
C ILE A 258 31.00 4.62 1.76
N ILE A 259 30.70 4.07 0.57
CA ILE A 259 31.68 3.91 -0.52
C ILE A 259 32.10 5.25 -1.15
N LEU A 260 31.24 6.27 -1.09
CA LEU A 260 31.45 7.56 -1.76
C LEU A 260 32.18 8.60 -0.91
N ASN A 261 32.54 8.25 0.32
CA ASN A 261 33.11 9.14 1.31
C ASN A 261 34.40 8.58 1.88
#